data_AF-A0A1Z2LDU4-F1
#
_entry.id   AF-A0A1Z2LDU4-F1
#
_cell.length_a   1.000
_cell.length_b   1.000
_cell.length_c   1.000
_cell.angle_alpha   90.00
_cell.angle_beta   90.00
_cell.angle_gamma   90.00
#
_symmetry.space_group_name_H-M   'P 1'
#
loop_
_entity.id
_entity.type
_entity.pdbx_description
1 polymer ?
#
loop_
_entity_poly.entity_id
_entity_poly.type
_entity_poly.pdbx_seq_one_letter_code
_entity_poly.pdbx_strand_id
1 'polypeptide(L)' 'MVRKVLGPGDSAVFFREHAEGGHFPAFEVPDLFVDDIRAFFRTLRH' A
#
# COMPACT_ATOMS: atom_id res chain seq x y z
N MET A 1 -4.66 6.90 -9.68
CA MET A 1 -3.65 6.02 -9.05
C MET A 1 -2.27 6.39 -9.60
N VAL A 2 -1.38 6.93 -8.76
CA VAL A 2 -0.04 7.40 -9.21
C VAL A 2 0.89 6.19 -9.32
N ARG A 3 1.33 5.88 -10.53
CA ARG A 3 2.39 4.91 -10.78
C ARG A 3 3.73 5.56 -10.42
N LYS A 4 4.26 5.29 -9.23
CA LYS A 4 5.67 5.57 -8.95
C LYS A 4 6.47 4.47 -9.66
N VAL A 5 7.12 4.83 -10.76
CA VAL A 5 8.02 3.93 -11.48
C VAL A 5 9.18 3.61 -10.55
N LEU A 6 9.25 2.37 -10.04
CA LEU A 6 10.45 1.90 -9.34
C LEU A 6 11.60 1.86 -10.34
N GLY A 7 12.77 2.33 -9.92
CA GLY A 7 13.98 2.28 -10.72
C GLY A 7 14.49 0.84 -10.85
N PRO A 8 15.24 0.50 -11.91
CA PRO A 8 15.93 -0.78 -12.00
C PRO A 8 16.89 -0.92 -10.81
N GLY A 9 16.59 -1.82 -9.88
CA GLY A 9 17.36 -2.05 -8.65
C GLY A 9 16.58 -1.86 -7.35
N ASP A 10 15.44 -1.19 -7.38
CA ASP A 10 14.57 -1.07 -6.21
C ASP A 10 13.69 -2.31 -6.08
N SER A 11 13.89 -3.12 -5.04
CA SER A 11 12.89 -4.13 -4.66
C SER A 11 11.68 -3.41 -4.07
N ALA A 12 10.52 -3.50 -4.72
CA ALA A 12 9.26 -3.05 -4.12
C ALA A 12 9.03 -3.82 -2.82
N VAL A 13 9.34 -3.20 -1.68
CA VAL A 13 9.30 -3.85 -0.36
C VAL A 13 7.86 -4.19 0.06
N PHE A 14 6.87 -3.48 -0.49
CA PHE A 14 5.44 -3.75 -0.36
C PHE A 14 4.66 -2.90 -1.37
N PHE A 15 3.85 -3.53 -2.23
CA PHE A 15 2.98 -2.84 -3.19
C PHE A 15 1.67 -3.62 -3.37
N ARG A 16 0.53 -2.92 -3.31
CA ARG A 16 -0.80 -3.49 -3.57
C ARG A 16 -1.62 -2.56 -4.46
N GLU A 17 -2.44 -3.16 -5.30
CA GLU A 17 -3.41 -2.47 -6.14
C GLU A 17 -4.81 -2.77 -5.64
N HIS A 18 -5.68 -1.76 -5.66
CA HIS A 18 -7.04 -1.82 -5.16
C HIS A 18 -8.03 -1.29 -6.19
N ALA A 19 -9.21 -1.90 -6.27
CA ALA A 19 -10.29 -1.47 -7.16
C ALA A 19 -11.12 -0.29 -6.59
N GLU A 20 -10.93 0.03 -5.30
CA GLU A 20 -11.71 0.98 -4.53
C GLU A 20 -10.82 1.93 -3.73
N GLY A 21 -11.33 3.12 -3.40
CA GLY A 21 -10.59 4.18 -2.71
C GLY A 21 -9.88 5.14 -3.66
N GLY A 22 -9.98 6.43 -3.35
CA GLY A 22 -9.45 7.54 -4.13
C GLY A 22 -8.23 8.19 -3.49
N HIS A 23 -8.25 9.52 -3.39
CA HIS A 23 -7.11 10.29 -2.91
C HIS A 23 -6.95 10.20 -1.39
N PHE A 24 -8.04 9.99 -0.66
CA PHE A 24 -8.08 9.95 0.80
C PHE A 24 -8.51 8.55 1.30
N PRO A 25 -7.74 7.48 1.02
CA PRO A 25 -8.13 6.10 1.33
C PRO A 25 -8.39 5.86 2.82
N ALA A 26 -7.71 6.61 3.70
CA ALA A 26 -7.96 6.56 5.14
C ALA A 26 -9.39 6.98 5.54
N PHE A 27 -10.05 7.80 4.72
CA PHE A 27 -11.44 8.24 4.92
C PHE A 27 -12.42 7.49 4.01
N GLU A 28 -12.00 7.12 2.80
CA GLU A 28 -12.87 6.53 1.78
C GLU A 28 -13.03 5.01 1.95
N VAL A 29 -11.95 4.31 2.31
CA VAL A 29 -11.91 2.84 2.48
C VAL A 29 -11.05 2.49 3.72
N PRO A 30 -11.46 2.95 4.92
CA PRO A 30 -10.62 2.89 6.12
C PRO A 30 -10.15 1.48 6.46
N ASP A 31 -11.00 0.46 6.29
CA ASP A 31 -10.64 -0.93 6.59
C ASP A 31 -9.54 -1.45 5.65
N LEU A 32 -9.69 -1.22 4.34
CA LEU A 32 -8.70 -1.61 3.33
C LEU A 32 -7.36 -0.92 3.56
N PHE A 33 -7.40 0.36 3.90
CA PHE A 33 -6.22 1.15 4.22
C PHE A 33 -5.49 0.63 5.47
N VAL A 34 -6.22 0.36 6.54
CA VAL A 34 -5.66 -0.15 7.80
C VAL A 34 -5.06 -1.55 7.60
N ASP A 35 -5.71 -2.40 6.82
CA ASP A 35 -5.22 -3.75 6.56
C ASP A 35 -3.90 -3.76 5.80
N ASP A 36 -3.73 -2.87 4.83
CA ASP A 36 -2.47 -2.71 4.10
C ASP A 36 -1.34 -2.21 5.00
N ILE A 37 -1.61 -1.22 5.87
CA ILE A 37 -0.63 -0.77 6.88
C ILE A 37 -0.21 -1.93 7.77
N ARG A 38 -1.16 -2.70 8.29
CA ARG A 38 -0.88 -3.86 9.14
C ARG A 38 -0.12 -4.95 8.39
N ALA A 39 -0.44 -5.19 7.12
CA ALA A 39 0.25 -6.17 6.29
C ALA A 39 1.70 -5.78 6.05
N PHE A 40 1.96 -4.50 5.76
CA PHE A 40 3.32 -3.97 5.65
C PHE A 40 4.13 -4.18 6.93
N PHE A 41 3.67 -3.68 8.08
CA PHE A 41 4.47 -3.79 9.31
C PHE A 41 4.62 -5.24 9.81
N ARG A 42 3.72 -6.16 9.42
CA ARG A 42 3.90 -7.58 9.70
C ARG A 42 5.15 -8.16 9.02
N THR A 43 5.59 -7.63 7.88
CA THR A 43 6.82 -8.10 7.22
C THR A 43 8.10 -7.68 7.95
N LEU A 44 8.01 -6.67 8.82
CA LEU A 44 9.12 -6.12 9.59
C LEU A 44 9.22 -6.70 11.02
N ARG A 45 8.29 -7.60 11.40
CA ARG A 45 8.32 -8.26 12.71
C ARG A 45 9.21 -9.49 12.64
N HIS A 46 10.28 -9.50 13.42
CA HIS A 46 11.11 -10.66 13.72
C HIS A 46 10.62 -11.36 14.98
#